data_AF-A0A2P7QL51-F1
#
_entry.id   AF-A0A2P7QL51-F1
#
_cell.length_a   1.000
_cell.length_b   1.000
_cell.length_c   1.000
_cell.angle_alpha   90.00
_cell.angle_beta   90.00
_cell.angle_gamma   90.00
#
_symmetry.space_group_name_H-M   'P 1'
#
loop_
_entity.id
_entity.type
_entity.pdbx_description
1 polymer ?
#
loop_
_entity_poly.entity_id
_entity_poly.type
_entity_poly.pdbx_seq_one_letter_code
_entity_poly.pdbx_strand_id
1 'polypeptide(L)'
;MAKGQSLQDPFLNALRRERIPVSIYLVNGIKLQGQIESFDQFVILLKNTVSQMVYKHAISTVVPARPVHHQAPSGAGQEQADNEQDQD
;
A
#
# COMPACT_ATOMS: atom_id res chain seq x y z
N MET A 1 5.16 22.40 -1.20
CA MET A 1 4.20 21.53 -0.49
C MET A 1 4.83 20.15 -0.41
N ALA A 2 5.10 19.64 0.79
CA ALA A 2 5.52 18.25 0.93
C ALA A 2 4.45 17.40 0.24
N LYS A 3 4.77 16.81 -0.93
CA LYS A 3 3.92 15.78 -1.54
C LYS A 3 3.87 14.68 -0.50
N GLY A 4 2.77 14.66 0.28
CA GLY A 4 2.53 13.66 1.30
C GLY A 4 2.88 12.31 0.69
N GLN A 5 3.76 11.61 1.37
CA GLN A 5 4.29 10.32 0.96
C GLN A 5 3.12 9.48 0.40
N SER A 6 3.19 9.13 -0.89
CA SER A 6 2.09 8.47 -1.59
C SER A 6 1.69 7.20 -0.82
N LEU A 7 0.51 7.22 -0.18
CA LEU A 7 0.00 6.08 0.60
C LEU A 7 -0.37 4.90 -0.31
N GLN A 8 -0.73 5.19 -1.56
CA GLN A 8 -1.34 4.22 -2.48
C GLN A 8 -0.41 3.05 -2.81
N ASP A 9 0.77 3.32 -3.35
CA ASP A 9 1.66 2.24 -3.82
C ASP A 9 2.19 1.39 -2.67
N PRO A 10 2.65 1.96 -1.53
CA PRO A 10 3.02 1.16 -0.35
C PRO A 10 1.87 0.31 0.16
N PHE A 11 0.64 0.85 0.19
CA PHE A 11 -0.56 0.13 0.61
C PHE A 11 -0.85 -1.06 -0.30
N LEU A 12 -0.96 -0.84 -1.61
CA LEU A 12 -1.25 -1.90 -2.59
C LEU A 12 -0.12 -2.93 -2.66
N ASN A 13 1.13 -2.50 -2.50
CA ASN A 13 2.28 -3.40 -2.50
C ASN A 13 2.33 -4.30 -1.27
N ALA A 14 1.97 -3.79 -0.08
CA ALA A 14 1.88 -4.60 1.13
C ALA A 14 0.81 -5.69 0.97
N LEU A 15 -0.39 -5.31 0.48
CA LEU A 15 -1.48 -6.26 0.19
C LEU A 15 -1.06 -7.35 -0.79
N ARG A 16 -0.35 -6.99 -1.87
CA ARG A 16 0.16 -7.90 -2.89
C ARG A 16 1.22 -8.85 -2.33
N ARG A 17 2.25 -8.32 -1.66
CA ARG A 17 3.38 -9.11 -1.14
C ARG A 17 2.94 -10.12 -0.09
N GLU A 18 2.06 -9.71 0.80
CA GLU A 18 1.55 -10.55 1.88
C GLU A 18 0.34 -11.41 1.48
N ARG A 19 -0.09 -11.32 0.20
CA ARG A 19 -1.26 -12.03 -0.35
C ARG A 19 -2.51 -11.88 0.52
N ILE A 20 -2.73 -10.66 1.02
CA ILE A 20 -3.86 -10.35 1.90
C ILE A 20 -5.15 -10.40 1.07
N PRO A 21 -6.16 -11.19 1.47
CA PRO A 21 -7.47 -11.12 0.84
C PRO A 21 -8.07 -9.72 0.99
N VAL A 22 -8.62 -9.18 -0.09
CA VAL A 22 -9.23 -7.85 -0.14
C VAL A 22 -10.67 -7.91 -0.62
N SER A 23 -11.47 -6.97 -0.14
CA SER A 23 -12.74 -6.58 -0.75
C SER A 23 -12.57 -5.25 -1.46
N ILE A 24 -12.80 -5.20 -2.77
CA ILE A 24 -12.80 -3.98 -3.58
C ILE A 24 -14.25 -3.61 -3.83
N TYR A 25 -14.67 -2.45 -3.36
CA TYR A 25 -15.99 -1.89 -3.66
C TYR A 25 -15.87 -0.95 -4.85
N LEU A 26 -16.75 -1.13 -5.82
CA LEU A 26 -16.84 -0.27 -6.98
C LEU A 26 -17.74 0.93 -6.69
N VAL A 27 -17.64 1.97 -7.51
CA VAL A 27 -18.46 3.20 -7.39
C VAL A 27 -19.96 2.92 -7.57
N ASN A 28 -20.32 1.85 -8.29
CA ASN A 28 -21.71 1.41 -8.46
C ASN A 28 -22.20 0.48 -7.33
N GLY A 29 -21.39 0.26 -6.29
CA GLY A 29 -21.74 -0.58 -5.14
C GLY A 29 -21.44 -2.07 -5.30
N ILE A 30 -21.01 -2.55 -6.47
CA ILE A 30 -20.58 -3.94 -6.65
C ILE A 30 -19.35 -4.23 -5.79
N LYS A 31 -19.33 -5.39 -5.12
CA LYS A 31 -18.20 -5.87 -4.33
C LYS A 31 -17.47 -6.98 -5.07
N LEU A 32 -16.18 -6.78 -5.29
CA LEU A 32 -15.25 -7.80 -5.78
C LEU A 32 -14.41 -8.32 -4.62
N GLN A 33 -14.09 -9.62 -4.63
CA GLN A 33 -13.24 -10.24 -3.62
C GLN A 33 -12.14 -11.06 -4.27
N GLY A 34 -10.95 -11.01 -3.69
CA GLY A 34 -9.79 -11.74 -4.18
C GLY A 34 -8.50 -11.28 -3.51
N GLN A 35 -7.37 -11.53 -4.17
CA GLN A 35 -6.04 -11.04 -3.77
C GLN A 35 -5.48 -10.16 -4.88
N ILE A 36 -4.72 -9.13 -4.52
CA ILE A 36 -4.01 -8.32 -5.50
C ILE A 36 -2.85 -9.12 -6.06
N GLU A 37 -2.89 -9.41 -7.36
CA GLU A 37 -1.83 -10.10 -8.09
C GLU A 37 -0.75 -9.11 -8.55
N SER A 38 -1.18 -8.00 -9.15
CA SER A 38 -0.33 -6.87 -9.56
C SER A 38 -1.15 -5.59 -9.66
N PHE A 39 -0.48 -4.45 -9.87
CA PHE A 39 -1.11 -3.17 -10.13
C PHE A 39 -0.13 -2.24 -10.85
N ASP A 40 -0.68 -1.24 -11.53
CA ASP A 40 0.08 -0.12 -12.08
C ASP A 40 -0.57 1.21 -11.64
N GLN A 41 -0.28 2.30 -12.35
CA GLN A 41 -0.86 3.61 -12.06
C GLN A 41 -2.40 3.64 -12.17
N PHE A 42 -3.02 2.87 -13.06
CA PHE A 42 -4.43 2.99 -13.44
C PHE A 42 -5.28 1.76 -13.13
N VAL A 43 -4.68 0.58 -13.00
CA VAL A 43 -5.40 -0.69 -12.82
C VAL A 43 -4.86 -1.53 -11.67
N ILE A 44 -5.70 -2.44 -11.18
CA ILE A 44 -5.35 -3.52 -10.25
C ILE A 44 -5.74 -4.85 -10.90
N LEU A 45 -4.84 -5.83 -10.91
CA LEU A 45 -5.19 -7.22 -11.23
C LEU A 45 -5.62 -7.91 -9.93
N LEU A 46 -6.88 -8.31 -9.88
CA LEU A 46 -7.48 -9.01 -8.76
C LEU A 46 -7.64 -10.49 -9.13
N LYS A 47 -7.04 -11.37 -8.33
CA LYS A 47 -7.14 -12.83 -8.49
C LYS A 47 -8.19 -13.40 -7.54
N ASN A 48 -9.17 -14.09 -8.11
CA ASN A 48 -10.00 -15.07 -7.41
C ASN A 48 -9.83 -16.44 -8.08
N THR A 49 -10.89 -17.06 -8.61
CA THR A 49 -10.79 -18.16 -9.57
C THR A 49 -10.00 -17.76 -10.82
N VAL A 50 -10.27 -16.56 -11.36
CA VAL A 50 -9.58 -15.99 -12.53
C VAL A 50 -8.89 -14.67 -12.17
N SER A 51 -7.93 -14.26 -12.98
CA SER A 51 -7.35 -12.92 -12.88
C SER A 51 -8.22 -11.95 -13.67
N GLN A 52 -8.69 -10.89 -13.02
CA GLN A 52 -9.48 -9.85 -13.66
C GLN A 52 -8.82 -8.49 -13.45
N MET A 53 -8.85 -7.65 -14.49
CA MET A 53 -8.34 -6.28 -14.41
C MET A 53 -9.46 -5.34 -13.94
N VAL A 54 -9.17 -4.53 -12.93
CA VAL A 54 -10.10 -3.55 -12.35
C VAL A 54 -9.50 -2.16 -12.51
N TYR A 55 -10.19 -1.26 -13.22
CA TYR A 55 -9.75 0.14 -13.35
C TYR A 55 -9.99 0.93 -12.06
N LYS A 56 -8.98 1.67 -11.60
CA LYS A 56 -9.04 2.43 -10.36
C LYS A 56 -10.13 3.50 -10.34
N HIS A 57 -10.48 4.09 -11.49
CA HIS A 57 -11.57 5.08 -11.56
C HIS A 57 -12.94 4.49 -11.19
N ALA A 58 -13.10 3.16 -11.32
CA ALA A 58 -14.33 2.46 -10.98
C ALA A 58 -14.33 1.98 -9.52
N ILE A 59 -13.22 2.12 -8.78
CA ILE A 59 -13.07 1.66 -7.40
C ILE A 59 -13.43 2.82 -6.45
N SER A 60 -14.32 2.56 -5.50
CA SER A 60 -14.60 3.49 -4.40
C SER A 60 -13.70 3.22 -3.19
N THR A 61 -13.53 1.95 -2.79
CA THR A 61 -12.72 1.58 -1.62
C THR A 61 -12.05 0.21 -1.77
N VAL A 62 -10.89 0.03 -1.12
CA VAL A 62 -10.18 -1.24 -0.99
C VAL A 62 -10.04 -1.57 0.49
N VAL A 63 -10.64 -2.67 0.93
CA VAL A 63 -10.69 -3.07 2.34
C VAL A 63 -9.95 -4.40 2.53
N PRO A 64 -8.89 -4.45 3.33
CA PRO A 64 -8.17 -5.70 3.60
C PRO A 64 -8.90 -6.56 4.63
N ALA A 65 -8.78 -7.88 4.52
CA ALA A 65 -9.36 -8.82 5.48
C ALA A 65 -8.70 -8.78 6.86
N ARG A 66 -7.51 -8.19 6.97
CA ARG A 66 -6.80 -7.93 8.22
C ARG A 66 -6.06 -6.59 8.16
N PRO A 67 -5.76 -5.97 9.31
CA PRO A 67 -4.95 -4.76 9.34
C PRO A 67 -3.61 -4.94 8.61
N VAL A 68 -3.17 -3.89 7.93
CA VAL A 68 -1.88 -3.82 7.25
C VAL A 68 -1.02 -2.83 8.01
N HIS A 69 0.17 -3.27 8.43
CA HIS A 69 1.12 -2.38 9.11
C HIS A 69 2.00 -1.73 8.06
N HIS A 70 1.73 -0.46 7.75
CA HIS A 70 2.61 0.33 6.91
C HIS A 70 3.70 0.89 7.81
N GLN A 71 4.94 0.43 7.64
CA GLN A 71 6.08 1.21 8.11
C GLN A 71 6.11 2.46 7.24
N ALA A 72 5.65 3.58 7.79
CA ALA A 72 6.06 4.87 7.26
C ALA A 72 7.59 4.85 7.21
N PRO A 73 8.25 5.28 6.11
CA PRO A 73 9.69 5.41 6.11
C PRO A 73 10.06 6.32 7.28
N SER A 74 10.67 5.74 8.30
CA SER A 74 11.17 6.47 9.45
C SER A 74 12.20 7.48 8.96
N GLY A 75 11.77 8.72 8.72
CA GLY A 75 12.65 9.87 8.75
C GLY A 75 12.94 10.16 10.22
N ALA A 76 13.92 9.47 10.81
CA ALA A 76 14.44 9.76 12.13
C ALA A 76 15.97 9.56 12.09
N GLY A 77 16.68 10.63 12.42
CA GLY A 77 18.08 10.86 12.09
C GLY A 77 19.07 9.91 12.76
N GLN A 78 20.12 9.59 12.01
CA GLN A 78 21.46 9.44 12.55
C GLN A 78 22.21 10.76 12.31
N GLU A 79 21.82 11.81 13.04
CA GLU A 79 22.75 12.86 13.43
C GLU A 79 23.05 12.60 14.90
N GLN A 80 24.12 11.87 15.16
CA GLN A 80 24.77 11.86 16.46
C GLN A 80 26.16 12.44 16.25
N ALA A 81 26.19 13.77 16.31
CA ALA A 81 27.37 14.51 16.73
C ALA A 81 27.36 14.50 18.27
N ASP A 82 28.25 13.71 18.85
CA ASP A 82 28.84 13.94 20.18
C ASP A 82 30.36 14.00 19.89
N ASN A 83 30.91 15.18 19.61
CA ASN A 83 31.39 16.20 20.54
C ASN A 83 32.54 15.74 21.45
N GLU A 84 33.58 16.57 21.43
CA GLU A 84 34.89 16.45 22.08
C GLU A 84 34.88 16.05 23.57
N GLN A 85 35.76 15.09 23.90
CA GLN A 85 36.47 14.78 25.15
C GLN A 85 37.22 13.46 24.85
N ASP A 86 38.54 13.27 24.94
CA ASP A 86 39.55 13.78 25.86
C ASP A 86 40.96 13.63 25.22
N GLN A 87 41.81 14.63 25.49
CA GLN A 87 43.24 14.56 25.84
C GLN A 87 44.09 13.35 25.40
N ASP A 88 45.06 13.62 24.53
CA ASP A 88 46.51 13.39 24.75
C ASP A 88 47.35 14.27 23.79
#